data_AF-A0A7S3BC43-F1
#
_entry.id   AF-A0A7S3BC43-F1
#
_cell.length_a   1.000
_cell.length_b   1.000
_cell.length_c   1.000
_cell.angle_alpha   90.00
_cell.angle_beta   90.00
_cell.angle_gamma   90.00
#
_symmetry.space_group_name_H-M   'P 1'
#
loop_
_entity.id
_entity.type
_entity.pdbx_description
1 polymer ?
#
loop_
_entity_poly.entity_id
_entity_poly.type
_entity_poly.pdbx_seq_one_letter_code
_entity_poly.pdbx_strand_id
1 'polypeptide(L)'
;AARGLRMATPRDALAPHAPAALPAAAPSALAPGLSRKLRKVLETRTDSADVLTALEALGELFPDNTAAARRGLRATVEAQGLAINEALVAAAEPVQEALRAVEAEVGGLSGCVDRMSGALDACAAQTGELVGETERLKLELDASAKRLELVREFLERYQLTPAEVHALREGDLGEAFFAALARVQEIHTNCKALLRTHHQRAGLELMDAMAAHQEGAYERLCRWVQKECREIGEGDAPEVPEELRRAAGVLRRRAVLFRYCAEEVANARHSSLFRRFLAALTRGGPQGVPRPIEVHAHDPLRYVGDMCGWLHQAMAEEHELATALFGEVAEREADTGASNGNGAAAEGDEEEVSAAEVLDRVFEGVCRPFKARVEQVLTAAPDVSLAFKLANLLEFYTLTVGKVLTPTASLTKALRQCHAAAQQAFLQLLHSKGAKLVRNPPAVPRDLGVPAEVAQATNQLCVLLNTHAD
;
A
#
# COMPACT_ATOMS: atom_id res chain seq x y z
N ALA A 1 57.05 -48.75 39.67
CA ALA A 1 58.03 -49.00 38.60
C ALA A 1 58.74 -47.67 38.32
N ALA A 2 59.87 -47.42 38.98
CA ALA A 2 61.22 -47.68 38.48
C ALA A 2 61.64 -46.59 37.48
N ARG A 3 62.39 -45.59 37.97
CA ARG A 3 63.86 -45.40 37.79
C ARG A 3 64.14 -44.72 36.45
N GLY A 4 64.92 -43.66 36.32
CA GLY A 4 65.90 -42.91 37.11
C GLY A 4 66.49 -41.89 36.10
N LEU A 5 67.41 -41.00 36.38
CA LEU A 5 68.21 -40.62 37.53
C LEU A 5 68.81 -39.27 37.12
N ARG A 6 68.86 -38.33 38.07
CA ARG A 6 69.59 -37.05 37.95
C ARG A 6 71.10 -37.29 37.81
N MET A 7 71.83 -36.35 37.22
CA MET A 7 72.69 -35.39 37.95
C MET A 7 73.62 -34.59 37.00
N ALA A 8 73.96 -33.40 37.48
CA ALA A 8 74.70 -32.34 36.81
C ALA A 8 76.24 -32.46 36.95
N THR A 9 76.94 -31.90 35.93
CA THR A 9 78.20 -31.10 35.87
C THR A 9 79.11 -30.90 37.12
N PRO A 10 80.35 -30.33 37.03
CA PRO A 10 81.35 -30.17 35.95
C PRO A 10 82.86 -30.42 36.36
N ARG A 11 83.78 -30.22 35.39
CA ARG A 11 85.22 -29.76 35.41
C ARG A 11 86.00 -29.66 36.75
N ASP A 12 87.24 -30.18 36.83
CA ASP A 12 88.51 -29.52 36.44
C ASP A 12 89.81 -30.28 36.88
N ALA A 13 90.87 -30.10 36.07
CA ALA A 13 92.32 -29.94 36.35
C ALA A 13 93.24 -30.97 37.07
N LEU A 14 94.31 -31.34 36.32
CA LEU A 14 95.77 -31.51 36.64
C LEU A 14 96.33 -32.48 37.73
N ALA A 15 97.07 -33.52 37.26
CA ALA A 15 98.46 -34.00 37.56
C ALA A 15 99.16 -33.77 38.95
N PRO A 16 100.30 -34.44 39.31
CA PRO A 16 100.89 -35.77 38.99
C PRO A 16 101.55 -36.55 40.19
N HIS A 17 102.17 -37.72 39.87
CA HIS A 17 103.37 -38.40 40.45
C HIS A 17 103.37 -39.22 41.78
N ALA A 18 103.58 -40.55 41.65
CA ALA A 18 104.60 -41.49 42.22
C ALA A 18 105.19 -41.33 43.67
N PRO A 19 106.01 -42.28 44.22
CA PRO A 19 105.96 -43.75 44.39
C PRO A 19 106.33 -44.20 45.86
N ALA A 20 106.52 -45.51 46.14
CA ALA A 20 107.20 -46.04 47.36
C ALA A 20 107.98 -47.33 47.01
N ALA A 21 109.33 -47.47 47.11
CA ALA A 21 110.27 -47.48 48.26
C ALA A 21 110.17 -48.80 49.07
N LEU A 22 111.18 -49.66 49.38
CA LEU A 22 112.65 -49.69 49.68
C LEU A 22 113.10 -51.19 49.80
N PRO A 23 114.31 -51.64 50.28
CA PRO A 23 115.65 -51.04 50.58
C PRO A 23 116.82 -51.79 49.84
N ALA A 24 118.07 -51.32 49.62
CA ALA A 24 119.23 -50.82 50.41
C ALA A 24 120.14 -51.90 51.10
N ALA A 25 121.39 -52.08 50.60
CA ALA A 25 122.60 -52.44 51.38
C ALA A 25 123.94 -52.35 50.58
N ALA A 26 124.81 -51.41 51.00
CA ALA A 26 126.28 -51.45 51.20
C ALA A 26 127.32 -51.69 50.05
N PRO A 27 128.59 -51.21 50.18
CA PRO A 27 129.19 -50.31 49.17
C PRO A 27 130.63 -50.63 48.73
N SER A 28 131.13 -49.95 47.68
CA SER A 28 132.56 -49.57 47.58
C SER A 28 132.76 -48.32 46.72
N ALA A 29 133.70 -47.47 47.15
CA ALA A 29 133.88 -46.07 46.78
C ALA A 29 134.32 -45.77 45.34
N LEU A 30 133.78 -44.68 44.74
CA LEU A 30 134.30 -43.96 43.57
C LEU A 30 133.92 -42.46 43.63
N ALA A 31 134.76 -41.59 43.05
CA ALA A 31 134.85 -40.13 43.25
C ALA A 31 133.56 -39.29 42.96
N PRO A 32 133.36 -38.13 43.65
CA PRO A 32 132.09 -37.39 43.72
C PRO A 32 131.58 -36.72 42.42
N GLY A 33 132.43 -36.59 41.39
CA GLY A 33 132.01 -36.03 40.09
C GLY A 33 131.28 -37.04 39.20
N LEU A 34 131.60 -38.33 39.34
CA LEU A 34 131.01 -39.40 38.52
C LEU A 34 129.61 -39.75 39.01
N SER A 35 129.41 -39.82 40.33
CA SER A 35 128.13 -40.18 40.95
C SER A 35 126.99 -39.23 40.60
N ARG A 36 127.26 -37.95 40.35
CA ARG A 36 126.23 -36.96 39.94
C ARG A 36 125.80 -37.13 38.48
N LYS A 37 126.73 -37.42 37.56
CA LYS A 37 126.41 -37.73 36.16
C LYS A 37 125.72 -39.09 36.04
N LEU A 38 126.16 -40.08 36.81
CA LEU A 38 125.60 -41.43 36.83
C LEU A 38 124.18 -41.42 37.42
N ARG A 39 123.92 -40.61 38.45
CA ARG A 39 122.55 -40.39 38.97
C ARG A 39 121.65 -39.70 37.94
N LYS A 40 122.12 -38.68 37.23
CA LYS A 40 121.33 -37.98 36.20
C LYS A 40 120.98 -38.87 34.99
N VAL A 41 121.89 -39.78 34.62
CA VAL A 41 121.66 -40.77 33.54
C VAL A 41 120.76 -41.92 34.00
N LEU A 42 120.81 -42.30 35.28
CA LEU A 42 119.90 -43.31 35.85
C LEU A 42 118.50 -42.76 36.15
N GLU A 43 118.35 -41.45 36.38
CA GLU A 43 117.06 -40.79 36.61
C GLU A 43 116.31 -40.43 35.32
N THR A 44 116.98 -40.41 34.16
CA THR A 44 116.31 -40.33 32.85
C THR A 44 115.58 -41.63 32.56
N ARG A 45 114.29 -41.67 32.88
CA ARG A 45 113.37 -42.76 32.53
C ARG A 45 113.20 -42.84 31.01
N THR A 46 113.76 -43.86 30.39
CA THR A 46 113.72 -44.11 28.94
C THR A 46 112.51 -44.95 28.50
N ASP A 47 111.63 -45.33 29.42
CA ASP A 47 110.71 -46.46 29.24
C ASP A 47 109.25 -46.03 29.05
N SER A 48 108.98 -44.72 28.90
CA SER A 48 107.62 -44.23 28.63
C SER A 48 107.25 -44.42 27.16
N ALA A 49 106.05 -44.96 26.91
CA ALA A 49 105.55 -45.21 25.55
C ALA A 49 105.72 -44.01 24.63
N ASP A 50 105.34 -42.79 25.06
CA ASP A 50 105.46 -41.56 24.26
C ASP A 50 106.91 -41.24 23.85
N VAL A 51 107.89 -41.61 24.67
CA VAL A 51 109.32 -41.43 24.36
C VAL A 51 109.79 -42.49 23.37
N LEU A 52 109.30 -43.73 23.48
CA LEU A 52 109.60 -44.78 22.50
C LEU A 52 108.98 -44.48 21.14
N THR A 53 107.73 -44.00 21.08
CA THR A 53 107.08 -43.59 19.82
C THR A 53 107.76 -42.38 19.21
N ALA A 54 108.16 -41.40 20.03
CA ALA A 54 108.94 -40.26 19.56
C ALA A 54 110.32 -40.69 19.04
N LEU A 55 110.98 -41.67 19.68
CA LEU A 55 112.25 -42.24 19.25
C LEU A 55 112.12 -43.08 17.97
N GLU A 56 111.02 -43.83 17.79
CA GLU A 56 110.72 -44.55 16.55
C GLU A 56 110.48 -43.58 15.38
N ALA A 57 109.68 -42.53 15.59
CA ALA A 57 109.48 -41.48 14.59
C ALA A 57 110.79 -40.73 14.27
N LEU A 58 111.65 -40.48 15.26
CA LEU A 58 112.99 -39.95 15.08
C LEU A 58 113.91 -40.93 14.33
N GLY A 59 113.72 -42.23 14.50
CA GLY A 59 114.47 -43.29 13.81
C GLY A 59 114.15 -43.36 12.31
N GLU A 60 112.88 -43.16 11.93
CA GLU A 60 112.49 -43.04 10.51
C GLU A 60 113.04 -41.77 9.85
N LEU A 61 113.24 -40.69 10.63
CA LEU A 61 113.79 -39.42 10.16
C LEU A 61 115.32 -39.42 10.06
N PHE A 62 116.02 -40.34 10.73
CA PHE A 62 117.47 -40.39 10.80
C PHE A 62 118.03 -41.81 10.58
N PRO A 63 118.33 -42.20 9.33
CA PRO A 63 119.03 -43.45 9.05
C PRO A 63 120.52 -43.42 9.45
N ASP A 64 121.18 -42.25 9.47
CA ASP A 64 122.63 -42.12 9.77
C ASP A 64 122.97 -41.04 10.83
N ASN A 65 123.73 -41.45 11.86
CA ASN A 65 124.01 -40.66 13.06
C ASN A 65 125.32 -39.84 12.95
N THR A 66 125.28 -38.72 12.21
CA THR A 66 126.44 -37.82 12.02
C THR A 66 126.41 -36.57 12.93
N ALA A 67 127.57 -35.95 13.19
CA ALA A 67 127.66 -34.77 14.07
C ALA A 67 126.94 -33.51 13.53
N ALA A 68 126.76 -33.42 12.21
CA ALA A 68 125.96 -32.37 11.57
C ALA A 68 124.46 -32.60 11.76
N ALA A 69 124.00 -33.86 11.63
CA ALA A 69 122.60 -34.27 11.86
C ALA A 69 122.13 -33.96 13.28
N ARG A 70 122.97 -34.20 14.30
CA ARG A 70 122.64 -33.88 15.71
C ARG A 70 122.45 -32.39 15.98
N ARG A 71 123.16 -31.51 15.26
CA ARG A 71 123.03 -30.05 15.43
C ARG A 71 121.80 -29.49 14.70
N GLY A 72 121.37 -30.15 13.62
CA GLY A 72 120.20 -29.76 12.82
C GLY A 72 118.87 -30.36 13.28
N LEU A 73 118.89 -31.34 14.19
CA LEU A 73 117.72 -32.11 14.63
C LEU A 73 116.48 -31.27 14.97
N ARG A 74 116.67 -30.22 15.77
CA ARG A 74 115.60 -29.32 16.17
C ARG A 74 115.00 -28.60 14.95
N ALA A 75 115.85 -28.13 14.04
CA ALA A 75 115.41 -27.45 12.82
C ALA A 75 114.67 -28.41 11.87
N THR A 76 115.09 -29.68 11.77
CA THR A 76 114.42 -30.68 10.93
C THR A 76 113.04 -31.06 11.48
N VAL A 77 112.93 -31.27 12.80
CA VAL A 77 111.66 -31.57 13.45
C VAL A 77 110.71 -30.36 13.42
N GLU A 78 111.23 -29.14 13.63
CA GLU A 78 110.45 -27.90 13.49
C GLU A 78 109.98 -27.70 12.04
N ALA A 79 110.83 -28.00 11.03
CA ALA A 79 110.46 -27.92 9.62
C ALA A 79 109.39 -28.95 9.23
N GLN A 80 109.44 -30.17 9.76
CA GLN A 80 108.43 -31.18 9.51
C GLN A 80 107.12 -30.88 10.26
N GLY A 81 107.19 -30.37 11.49
CA GLY A 81 106.03 -29.88 12.23
C GLY A 81 105.36 -28.71 11.49
N LEU A 82 106.16 -27.81 10.90
CA LEU A 82 105.66 -26.76 10.01
C LEU A 82 104.98 -27.36 8.78
N ALA A 83 105.61 -28.32 8.10
CA ALA A 83 105.03 -28.98 6.92
C ALA A 83 103.71 -29.71 7.21
N ILE A 84 103.58 -30.36 8.37
CA ILE A 84 102.33 -31.02 8.79
C ILE A 84 101.24 -29.98 9.09
N ASN A 85 101.59 -28.89 9.79
CA ASN A 85 100.65 -27.81 10.04
C ASN A 85 100.23 -27.09 8.74
N GLU A 86 101.16 -26.88 7.81
CA GLU A 86 100.87 -26.35 6.47
C GLU A 86 99.95 -27.29 5.69
N ALA A 87 100.19 -28.61 5.73
CA ALA A 87 99.32 -29.61 5.10
C ALA A 87 97.92 -29.65 5.75
N LEU A 88 97.82 -29.51 7.07
CA LEU A 88 96.56 -29.43 7.80
C LEU A 88 95.78 -28.16 7.41
N VAL A 89 96.46 -27.01 7.36
CA VAL A 89 95.85 -25.73 6.93
C VAL A 89 95.38 -25.84 5.48
N ALA A 90 96.20 -26.40 4.59
CA ALA A 90 95.84 -26.62 3.19
C ALA A 90 94.66 -27.59 3.03
N ALA A 91 94.53 -28.61 3.89
CA ALA A 91 93.39 -29.52 3.88
C ALA A 91 92.12 -28.92 4.51
N ALA A 92 92.27 -28.03 5.50
CA ALA A 92 91.17 -27.37 6.19
C ALA A 92 90.58 -26.18 5.39
N GLU A 93 91.39 -25.53 4.56
CA GLU A 93 90.99 -24.39 3.72
C GLU A 93 89.79 -24.70 2.80
N PRO A 94 89.75 -25.79 1.99
CA PRO A 94 88.59 -26.11 1.16
C PRO A 94 87.34 -26.44 1.97
N VAL A 95 87.51 -27.04 3.16
CA VAL A 95 86.38 -27.34 4.07
C VAL A 95 85.82 -26.04 4.65
N GLN A 96 86.68 -25.11 5.03
CA GLN A 96 86.27 -23.79 5.51
C GLN A 96 85.56 -22.98 4.42
N GLU A 97 86.05 -23.05 3.18
CA GLU A 97 85.42 -22.39 2.04
C GLU A 97 84.04 -22.98 1.72
N ALA A 98 83.91 -24.31 1.76
CA ALA A 98 82.62 -24.99 1.63
C ALA A 98 81.66 -24.62 2.77
N LEU A 99 82.14 -24.50 4.01
CA LEU A 99 81.34 -24.07 5.15
C LEU A 99 80.85 -22.62 4.99
N ARG A 100 81.73 -21.71 4.52
CA ARG A 100 81.38 -20.32 4.21
C ARG A 100 80.33 -20.23 3.10
N ALA A 101 80.44 -21.08 2.07
CA ALA A 101 79.46 -21.14 1.00
C ALA A 101 78.08 -21.59 1.52
N VAL A 102 78.04 -22.62 2.38
CA VAL A 102 76.79 -23.07 3.01
C VAL A 102 76.23 -21.99 3.95
N GLU A 103 77.08 -21.31 4.72
CA GLU A 103 76.65 -20.19 5.58
C GLU A 103 76.07 -19.04 4.75
N ALA A 104 76.66 -18.73 3.59
CA ALA A 104 76.15 -17.72 2.66
C ALA A 104 74.80 -18.14 2.04
N GLU A 105 74.64 -19.40 1.63
CA GLU A 105 73.37 -19.93 1.11
C GLU A 105 72.27 -19.95 2.18
N VAL A 106 72.59 -20.34 3.42
CA VAL A 106 71.65 -20.30 4.55
C VAL A 106 71.28 -18.86 4.91
N GLY A 107 72.24 -17.94 4.89
CA GLY A 107 71.98 -16.51 5.05
C GLY A 107 71.09 -15.95 3.93
N GLY A 108 71.31 -16.38 2.69
CA GLY A 108 70.47 -16.06 1.53
C GLY A 108 69.05 -16.61 1.68
N LEU A 109 68.91 -17.85 2.15
CA LEU A 109 67.61 -18.48 2.42
C LEU A 109 66.87 -17.75 3.54
N SER A 110 67.54 -17.43 4.66
CA SER A 110 66.96 -16.63 5.75
C SER A 110 66.46 -15.29 5.23
N GLY A 111 67.29 -14.58 4.44
CA GLY A 111 66.88 -13.32 3.83
C GLY A 111 65.76 -13.45 2.79
N CYS A 112 65.62 -14.59 2.12
CA CYS A 112 64.45 -14.89 1.29
C CYS A 112 63.19 -15.10 2.14
N VAL A 113 63.29 -15.86 3.23
CA VAL A 113 62.18 -16.11 4.16
C VAL A 113 61.71 -14.81 4.81
N ASP A 114 62.64 -13.95 5.26
CA ASP A 114 62.31 -12.65 5.84
C ASP A 114 61.60 -11.73 4.83
N ARG A 115 62.08 -11.70 3.58
CA ARG A 115 61.43 -10.94 2.50
C ARG A 115 60.04 -11.49 2.16
N MET A 116 59.88 -12.80 2.11
CA MET A 116 58.58 -13.44 1.85
C MET A 116 57.60 -13.21 3.00
N SER A 117 58.06 -13.31 4.25
CA SER A 117 57.24 -12.99 5.43
C SER A 117 56.81 -11.54 5.41
N GLY A 118 57.74 -10.59 5.19
CA GLY A 118 57.40 -9.17 5.11
C GLY A 118 56.41 -8.84 3.98
N ALA A 119 56.55 -9.48 2.82
CA ALA A 119 55.60 -9.33 1.72
C ALA A 119 54.22 -9.94 2.04
N LEU A 120 54.18 -11.09 2.72
CA LEU A 120 52.95 -11.71 3.19
C LEU A 120 52.25 -10.87 4.26
N ASP A 121 52.98 -10.34 5.22
CA ASP A 121 52.45 -9.48 6.28
C ASP A 121 51.89 -8.18 5.70
N ALA A 122 52.60 -7.57 4.75
CA ALA A 122 52.13 -6.38 4.03
C ALA A 122 50.86 -6.67 3.20
N CYS A 123 50.82 -7.82 2.51
CA CYS A 123 49.66 -8.25 1.74
C CYS A 123 48.47 -8.57 2.66
N ALA A 124 48.71 -9.22 3.81
CA ALA A 124 47.69 -9.52 4.81
C ALA A 124 47.13 -8.23 5.42
N ALA A 125 47.97 -7.25 5.71
CA ALA A 125 47.55 -5.94 6.21
C ALA A 125 46.67 -5.20 5.19
N GLN A 126 47.12 -5.09 3.93
CA GLN A 126 46.33 -4.47 2.85
C GLN A 126 45.02 -5.22 2.60
N THR A 127 45.05 -6.55 2.57
CA THR A 127 43.85 -7.36 2.37
C THR A 127 42.89 -7.19 3.56
N GLY A 128 43.41 -7.10 4.78
CA GLY A 128 42.62 -6.84 5.98
C GLY A 128 41.93 -5.47 5.96
N GLU A 129 42.63 -4.43 5.52
CA GLU A 129 42.06 -3.09 5.32
C GLU A 129 40.95 -3.11 4.27
N LEU A 130 41.20 -3.75 3.12
CA LEU A 130 40.26 -3.84 2.02
C LEU A 130 39.03 -4.70 2.38
N VAL A 131 39.22 -5.78 3.15
CA VAL A 131 38.12 -6.58 3.72
C VAL A 131 37.31 -5.75 4.71
N GLY A 132 37.97 -5.01 5.60
CA GLY A 132 37.30 -4.12 6.55
C GLY A 132 36.48 -3.02 5.87
N GLU A 133 37.03 -2.39 4.83
CA GLU A 133 36.29 -1.42 4.00
C GLU A 133 35.12 -2.07 3.26
N THR A 134 35.32 -3.28 2.73
CA THR A 134 34.26 -4.03 2.03
C THR A 134 33.13 -4.42 2.98
N GLU A 135 33.44 -4.85 4.20
CA GLU A 135 32.45 -5.15 5.23
C GLU A 135 31.69 -3.90 5.66
N ARG A 136 32.39 -2.77 5.85
CA ARG A 136 31.76 -1.47 6.14
C ARG A 136 30.80 -1.06 5.03
N LEU A 137 31.24 -1.13 3.77
CA LEU A 137 30.40 -0.79 2.61
C LEU A 137 29.21 -1.72 2.47
N LYS A 138 29.35 -3.02 2.76
CA LYS A 138 28.22 -3.96 2.80
C LYS A 138 27.20 -3.58 3.86
N LEU A 139 27.63 -3.26 5.07
CA LEU A 139 26.72 -2.82 6.14
C LEU A 139 25.99 -1.52 5.77
N GLU A 140 26.69 -0.57 5.14
CA GLU A 140 26.08 0.67 4.65
C GLU A 140 25.09 0.42 3.51
N LEU A 141 25.41 -0.49 2.58
CA LEU A 141 24.51 -0.91 1.51
C LEU A 141 23.25 -1.56 2.06
N ASP A 142 23.38 -2.49 3.01
CA ASP A 142 22.25 -3.18 3.64
C ASP A 142 21.37 -2.20 4.45
N ALA A 143 21.98 -1.25 5.16
CA ALA A 143 21.25 -0.21 5.87
C ALA A 143 20.50 0.72 4.90
N SER A 144 21.13 1.08 3.78
CA SER A 144 20.51 1.89 2.72
C SER A 144 19.35 1.14 2.04
N ALA A 145 19.54 -0.16 1.74
CA ALA A 145 18.52 -1.00 1.14
C ALA A 145 17.26 -1.11 2.03
N LYS A 146 17.44 -1.34 3.34
CA LYS A 146 16.34 -1.36 4.31
C LYS A 146 15.61 -0.02 4.39
N ARG A 147 16.34 1.10 4.39
CA ARG A 147 15.71 2.44 4.37
C ARG A 147 14.91 2.66 3.09
N LEU A 148 15.42 2.20 1.96
CA LEU A 148 14.75 2.34 0.68
C LEU A 148 13.47 1.51 0.61
N GLU A 149 13.47 0.31 1.20
CA GLU A 149 12.28 -0.53 1.37
C GLU A 149 11.21 0.15 2.23
N LEU A 150 11.59 0.70 3.39
CA LEU A 150 10.68 1.46 4.25
C LEU A 150 10.09 2.69 3.56
N VAL A 151 10.91 3.43 2.80
CA VAL A 151 10.43 4.58 2.02
C VAL A 151 9.46 4.12 0.94
N ARG A 152 9.72 3.02 0.24
CA ARG A 152 8.80 2.49 -0.78
C ARG A 152 7.45 2.12 -0.16
N GLU A 153 7.45 1.36 0.93
CA GLU A 153 6.21 0.98 1.61
C GLU A 153 5.44 2.21 2.12
N PHE A 154 6.17 3.21 2.64
CA PHE A 154 5.57 4.48 3.06
C PHE A 154 4.94 5.25 1.88
N LEU A 155 5.65 5.38 0.76
CA LEU A 155 5.14 6.06 -0.43
C LEU A 155 3.93 5.33 -1.02
N GLU A 156 3.98 3.99 -1.11
CA GLU A 156 2.85 3.20 -1.58
C GLU A 156 1.64 3.41 -0.67
N ARG A 157 1.82 3.50 0.65
CA ARG A 157 0.73 3.60 1.61
C ARG A 157 0.14 5.00 1.79
N TYR A 158 0.93 6.06 1.59
CA TYR A 158 0.54 7.44 1.91
C TYR A 158 0.58 8.42 0.73
N GLN A 159 1.13 8.03 -0.42
CA GLN A 159 1.19 8.88 -1.60
C GLN A 159 0.27 8.36 -2.70
N LEU A 160 -0.45 9.28 -3.34
CA LEU A 160 -1.18 9.00 -4.56
C LEU A 160 -0.21 8.96 -5.75
N THR A 161 -0.40 8.00 -6.62
CA THR A 161 0.31 7.94 -7.90
C THR A 161 -0.11 9.12 -8.80
N PRO A 162 0.76 9.58 -9.72
CA PRO A 162 0.41 10.67 -10.63
C PRO A 162 -0.81 10.34 -11.51
N ALA A 163 -1.02 9.05 -11.82
CA ALA A 163 -2.19 8.58 -12.54
C ALA A 163 -3.49 8.76 -11.73
N GLU A 164 -3.49 8.44 -10.44
CA GLU A 164 -4.63 8.66 -9.54
C GLU A 164 -4.94 10.14 -9.37
N VAL A 165 -3.91 10.99 -9.22
CA VAL A 165 -4.10 12.45 -9.14
C VAL A 165 -4.70 13.00 -10.44
N HIS A 166 -4.24 12.52 -11.60
CA HIS A 166 -4.80 12.91 -12.88
C HIS A 166 -6.26 12.43 -13.04
N ALA A 167 -6.57 11.20 -12.64
CA ALA A 167 -7.93 10.68 -12.67
C ALA A 167 -8.89 11.53 -11.81
N LEU A 168 -8.47 11.98 -10.63
CA LEU A 168 -9.27 12.84 -9.75
C LEU A 168 -9.49 14.24 -10.34
N ARG A 169 -8.46 14.83 -10.95
CA ARG A 169 -8.49 16.24 -11.41
C ARG A 169 -9.06 16.41 -12.82
N GLU A 170 -8.62 15.60 -13.77
CA GLU A 170 -8.82 15.86 -15.21
C GLU A 170 -9.37 14.63 -15.98
N GLY A 171 -9.13 13.40 -15.52
CA GLY A 171 -9.54 12.17 -16.23
C GLY A 171 -11.04 11.86 -16.12
N ASP A 172 -11.59 11.04 -17.02
CA ASP A 172 -13.03 10.75 -17.05
C ASP A 172 -13.59 10.12 -15.76
N LEU A 173 -14.88 10.37 -15.49
CA LEU A 173 -15.60 9.83 -14.33
C LEU A 173 -16.01 8.37 -14.55
N GLY A 174 -15.01 7.51 -14.61
CA GLY A 174 -15.16 6.06 -14.71
C GLY A 174 -14.63 5.32 -13.50
N GLU A 175 -14.34 4.03 -13.68
CA GLU A 175 -13.83 3.15 -12.61
C GLU A 175 -12.53 3.67 -11.98
N ALA A 176 -11.62 4.24 -12.79
CA ALA A 176 -10.35 4.80 -12.33
C ALA A 176 -10.56 5.98 -11.36
N PHE A 177 -11.57 6.82 -11.57
CA PHE A 177 -11.90 7.92 -10.66
C PHE A 177 -12.42 7.40 -9.32
N PHE A 178 -13.35 6.44 -9.34
CA PHE A 178 -13.91 5.86 -8.11
C PHE A 178 -12.86 5.07 -7.32
N ALA A 179 -11.96 4.35 -8.00
CA ALA A 179 -10.83 3.67 -7.38
C ALA A 179 -9.86 4.67 -6.73
N ALA A 180 -9.49 5.75 -7.44
CA ALA A 180 -8.65 6.79 -6.89
C ALA A 180 -9.30 7.51 -5.69
N LEU A 181 -10.61 7.76 -5.73
CA LEU A 181 -11.32 8.40 -4.62
C LEU A 181 -11.38 7.49 -3.38
N ALA A 182 -11.61 6.18 -3.58
CA ALA A 182 -11.53 5.19 -2.50
C ALA A 182 -10.11 5.12 -1.91
N ARG A 183 -9.07 5.19 -2.76
CA ARG A 183 -7.68 5.26 -2.33
C ARG A 183 -7.41 6.50 -1.48
N VAL A 184 -7.90 7.68 -1.87
CA VAL A 184 -7.75 8.91 -1.08
C VAL A 184 -8.43 8.76 0.29
N GLN A 185 -9.62 8.16 0.36
CA GLN A 185 -10.31 7.86 1.62
C GLN A 185 -9.48 6.91 2.50
N GLU A 186 -8.93 5.84 1.91
CA GLU A 186 -8.07 4.90 2.63
C GLU A 186 -6.82 5.60 3.19
N ILE A 187 -6.12 6.40 2.38
CA ILE A 187 -4.95 7.19 2.83
C ILE A 187 -5.36 8.14 3.96
N HIS A 188 -6.50 8.84 3.82
CA HIS A 188 -7.01 9.73 4.86
C HIS A 188 -7.31 8.98 6.17
N THR A 189 -7.83 7.75 6.11
CA THR A 189 -8.03 6.92 7.31
C THR A 189 -6.71 6.42 7.91
N ASN A 190 -5.75 6.03 7.07
CA ASN A 190 -4.40 5.65 7.50
C ASN A 190 -3.69 6.82 8.20
N CYS A 191 -3.88 8.06 7.72
CA CYS A 191 -3.33 9.26 8.35
C CYS A 191 -3.87 9.45 9.79
N LYS A 192 -5.13 9.07 10.08
CA LYS A 192 -5.66 9.08 11.45
C LYS A 192 -4.88 8.13 12.38
N ALA A 193 -4.35 7.02 11.86
CA ALA A 193 -3.46 6.15 12.63
C ALA A 193 -2.08 6.82 12.83
N LEU A 194 -1.54 7.47 11.80
CA LEU A 194 -0.27 8.20 11.87
C LEU A 194 -0.30 9.34 12.91
N LEU A 195 -1.43 10.03 13.07
CA LEU A 195 -1.62 11.08 14.09
C LEU A 195 -1.48 10.58 15.55
N ARG A 196 -1.65 9.27 15.78
CA ARG A 196 -1.43 8.66 17.11
C ARG A 196 0.04 8.39 17.40
N THR A 197 0.92 8.56 16.41
CA THR A 197 2.37 8.33 16.53
C THR A 197 3.13 9.64 16.74
N HIS A 198 4.46 9.57 16.85
CA HIS A 198 5.33 10.74 17.01
C HIS A 198 5.40 11.67 15.77
N HIS A 199 4.89 11.23 14.60
CA HIS A 199 4.96 11.99 13.35
C HIS A 199 3.66 12.74 13.03
N GLN A 200 3.15 13.49 14.01
CA GLN A 200 1.86 14.20 13.91
C GLN A 200 1.84 15.24 12.79
N ARG A 201 2.91 16.05 12.65
CA ARG A 201 2.98 17.10 11.63
C ARG A 201 2.87 16.55 10.20
N ALA A 202 3.63 15.50 9.89
CA ALA A 202 3.56 14.85 8.58
C ALA A 202 2.16 14.24 8.34
N GLY A 203 1.54 13.67 9.38
CA GLY A 203 0.17 13.16 9.30
C GLY A 203 -0.87 14.24 9.01
N LEU A 204 -0.72 15.44 9.60
CA LEU A 204 -1.59 16.59 9.33
C LEU A 204 -1.40 17.11 7.90
N GLU A 205 -0.15 17.31 7.46
CA GLU A 205 0.16 17.79 6.10
C GLU A 205 -0.38 16.82 5.02
N LEU A 206 -0.25 15.50 5.23
CA LEU A 206 -0.83 14.48 4.36
C LEU A 206 -2.37 14.50 4.39
N MET A 207 -2.96 14.64 5.58
CA MET A 207 -4.41 14.70 5.74
C MET A 207 -5.00 15.92 5.03
N ASP A 208 -4.39 17.09 5.16
CA ASP A 208 -4.80 18.32 4.47
C ASP A 208 -4.70 18.17 2.95
N ALA A 209 -3.61 17.57 2.45
CA ALA A 209 -3.45 17.30 1.02
C ALA A 209 -4.53 16.33 0.50
N MET A 210 -4.82 15.25 1.24
CA MET A 210 -5.88 14.30 0.87
C MET A 210 -7.26 14.94 0.93
N ALA A 211 -7.54 15.77 1.94
CA ALA A 211 -8.78 16.52 2.04
C ALA A 211 -8.99 17.45 0.83
N ALA A 212 -7.94 18.18 0.41
CA ALA A 212 -8.01 19.01 -0.79
C ALA A 212 -8.30 18.19 -2.07
N HIS A 213 -7.69 16.99 -2.20
CA HIS A 213 -8.01 16.08 -3.30
C HIS A 213 -9.45 15.56 -3.24
N GLN A 214 -9.95 15.22 -2.05
CA GLN A 214 -11.34 14.80 -1.85
C GLN A 214 -12.31 15.90 -2.22
N GLU A 215 -12.11 17.12 -1.73
CA GLU A 215 -12.99 18.25 -2.02
C GLU A 215 -13.08 18.53 -3.51
N GLY A 216 -11.94 18.61 -4.21
CA GLY A 216 -11.93 18.80 -5.66
C GLY A 216 -12.61 17.66 -6.43
N ALA A 217 -12.43 16.41 -5.99
CA ALA A 217 -13.08 15.25 -6.59
C ALA A 217 -14.59 15.26 -6.35
N TYR A 218 -15.04 15.59 -5.14
CA TYR A 218 -16.46 15.68 -4.82
C TYR A 218 -17.15 16.83 -5.55
N GLU A 219 -16.54 18.01 -5.63
CA GLU A 219 -17.09 19.12 -6.42
C GLU A 219 -17.27 18.73 -7.89
N ARG A 220 -16.27 18.04 -8.46
CA ARG A 220 -16.34 17.56 -9.83
C ARG A 220 -17.44 16.52 -10.02
N LEU A 221 -17.55 15.58 -9.08
CA LEU A 221 -18.60 14.57 -9.06
C LEU A 221 -19.99 15.24 -8.99
N CYS A 222 -20.19 16.22 -8.10
CA CYS A 222 -21.43 16.99 -8.00
C CYS A 222 -21.76 17.70 -9.33
N ARG A 223 -20.80 18.41 -9.94
CA ARG A 223 -21.03 19.09 -11.22
C ARG A 223 -21.41 18.11 -12.34
N TRP A 224 -20.78 16.94 -12.36
CA TRP A 224 -21.10 15.92 -13.35
C TRP A 224 -22.49 15.31 -13.11
N VAL A 225 -22.82 14.91 -11.89
CA VAL A 225 -24.17 14.42 -11.53
C VAL A 225 -25.25 15.43 -11.92
N GLN A 226 -25.02 16.72 -11.64
CA GLN A 226 -25.92 17.79 -12.05
C GLN A 226 -26.08 17.88 -13.58
N LYS A 227 -24.98 17.75 -14.33
CA LYS A 227 -24.99 17.79 -15.80
C LYS A 227 -25.75 16.59 -16.37
N GLU A 228 -25.41 15.37 -15.95
CA GLU A 228 -26.06 14.14 -16.42
C GLU A 228 -27.56 14.16 -16.10
N CYS A 229 -27.97 14.56 -14.88
CA CYS A 229 -29.38 14.68 -14.53
C CYS A 229 -30.14 15.73 -15.35
N ARG A 230 -29.46 16.82 -15.78
CA ARG A 230 -30.04 17.80 -16.71
C ARG A 230 -30.23 17.21 -18.11
N GLU A 231 -29.25 16.46 -18.61
CA GLU A 231 -29.31 15.80 -19.92
C GLU A 231 -30.37 14.69 -19.98
N ILE A 232 -30.46 13.86 -18.94
CA ILE A 232 -31.54 12.88 -18.73
C ILE A 232 -32.91 13.59 -18.67
N GLY A 233 -32.93 14.86 -18.24
CA GLY A 233 -34.09 15.76 -18.26
C GLY A 233 -34.66 16.01 -19.65
N GLU A 234 -33.83 16.02 -20.68
CA GLU A 234 -34.22 16.41 -22.04
C GLU A 234 -34.71 15.22 -22.89
N GLY A 235 -34.38 13.98 -22.49
CA GLY A 235 -34.84 12.76 -23.13
C GLY A 235 -36.18 12.24 -22.59
N ASP A 236 -36.94 11.56 -23.45
CA ASP A 236 -38.24 10.94 -23.11
C ASP A 236 -38.10 9.57 -22.41
N ALA A 237 -36.90 8.99 -22.31
CA ALA A 237 -36.62 7.72 -21.64
C ALA A 237 -35.34 7.82 -20.79
N PRO A 238 -35.46 8.08 -19.47
CA PRO A 238 -34.30 8.27 -18.60
C PRO A 238 -33.72 6.92 -18.16
N GLU A 239 -32.90 6.28 -18.99
CA GLU A 239 -32.05 5.18 -18.50
C GLU A 239 -30.96 5.77 -17.61
N VAL A 240 -30.94 5.38 -16.34
CA VAL A 240 -29.95 5.87 -15.36
C VAL A 240 -28.64 5.12 -15.56
N PRO A 241 -27.54 5.77 -15.98
CA PRO A 241 -26.25 5.12 -16.13
C PRO A 241 -25.77 4.52 -14.80
N GLU A 242 -25.09 3.38 -14.86
CA GLU A 242 -24.53 2.72 -13.68
C GLU A 242 -23.54 3.64 -12.93
N GLU A 243 -22.79 4.45 -13.69
CA GLU A 243 -21.85 5.45 -13.17
C GLU A 243 -22.56 6.53 -12.36
N LEU A 244 -23.75 6.94 -12.79
CA LEU A 244 -24.56 7.95 -12.10
C LEU A 244 -25.11 7.40 -10.78
N ARG A 245 -25.55 6.13 -10.78
CA ARG A 245 -25.98 5.44 -9.56
C ARG A 245 -24.84 5.28 -8.56
N ARG A 246 -23.66 4.89 -9.05
CA ARG A 246 -22.45 4.76 -8.23
C ARG A 246 -22.01 6.12 -7.67
N ALA A 247 -22.06 7.19 -8.48
CA ALA A 247 -21.77 8.56 -8.06
C ALA A 247 -22.72 9.02 -6.93
N ALA A 248 -24.02 8.78 -7.08
CA ALA A 248 -25.01 9.09 -6.04
C ALA A 248 -24.72 8.32 -4.74
N GLY A 249 -24.38 7.03 -4.81
CA GLY A 249 -24.00 6.22 -3.65
C GLY A 249 -22.76 6.75 -2.92
N VAL A 250 -21.75 7.22 -3.66
CA VAL A 250 -20.54 7.81 -3.06
C VAL A 250 -20.84 9.17 -2.41
N LEU A 251 -21.75 9.96 -2.99
CA LEU A 251 -22.17 11.26 -2.43
C LEU A 251 -22.96 11.11 -1.13
N ARG A 252 -23.72 10.03 -0.94
CA ARG A 252 -24.49 9.77 0.31
C ARG A 252 -23.64 9.80 1.57
N ARG A 253 -22.37 9.38 1.48
CA ARG A 253 -21.43 9.42 2.61
C ARG A 253 -21.17 10.86 3.12
N ARG A 254 -21.60 11.89 2.38
CA ARG A 254 -21.49 13.30 2.75
C ARG A 254 -22.85 14.00 2.59
N ALA A 255 -23.69 13.89 3.61
CA ALA A 255 -25.09 14.35 3.63
C ALA A 255 -25.30 15.77 3.06
N VAL A 256 -24.46 16.74 3.44
CA VAL A 256 -24.57 18.13 2.94
C VAL A 256 -24.43 18.24 1.41
N LEU A 257 -23.45 17.55 0.81
CA LEU A 257 -23.28 17.57 -0.65
C LEU A 257 -24.38 16.78 -1.35
N PHE A 258 -24.80 15.67 -0.74
CA PHE A 258 -25.89 14.85 -1.27
C PHE A 258 -27.19 15.64 -1.32
N ARG A 259 -27.53 16.39 -0.26
CA ARG A 259 -28.70 17.28 -0.24
C ARG A 259 -28.63 18.36 -1.30
N TYR A 260 -27.49 19.04 -1.42
CA TYR A 260 -27.30 20.05 -2.47
C TYR A 260 -27.48 19.46 -3.88
N CYS A 261 -26.95 18.26 -4.13
CA CYS A 261 -27.17 17.56 -5.41
C CYS A 261 -28.64 17.20 -5.61
N ALA A 262 -29.33 16.70 -4.58
CA ALA A 262 -30.74 16.35 -4.65
C ALA A 262 -31.62 17.57 -4.99
N GLU A 263 -31.37 18.72 -4.36
CA GLU A 263 -32.07 19.98 -4.63
C GLU A 263 -31.86 20.45 -6.07
N GLU A 264 -30.61 20.43 -6.57
CA GLU A 264 -30.31 20.82 -7.95
C GLU A 264 -30.93 19.88 -8.98
N VAL A 265 -30.91 18.58 -8.72
CA VAL A 265 -31.58 17.58 -9.57
C VAL A 265 -33.09 17.81 -9.56
N ALA A 266 -33.69 18.00 -8.39
CA ALA A 266 -35.12 18.31 -8.27
C ALA A 266 -35.50 19.57 -9.05
N ASN A 267 -34.70 20.64 -8.97
CA ASN A 267 -34.94 21.89 -9.70
C ASN A 267 -34.81 21.73 -11.23
N ALA A 268 -33.81 20.96 -11.69
CA ALA A 268 -33.61 20.66 -13.11
C ALA A 268 -34.79 19.83 -13.67
N ARG A 269 -35.16 18.75 -12.96
CA ARG A 269 -36.27 17.87 -13.32
C ARG A 269 -37.61 18.62 -13.26
N HIS A 270 -37.85 19.44 -12.24
CA HIS A 270 -39.01 20.34 -12.16
C HIS A 270 -39.17 21.20 -13.42
N SER A 271 -38.09 21.87 -13.82
CA SER A 271 -38.09 22.77 -14.99
C SER A 271 -38.29 22.01 -16.31
N SER A 272 -37.79 20.78 -16.40
CA SER A 272 -38.03 19.92 -17.56
C SER A 272 -39.47 19.39 -17.59
N LEU A 273 -39.94 18.80 -16.50
CA LEU A 273 -41.29 18.25 -16.37
C LEU A 273 -42.35 19.31 -16.66
N PHE A 274 -42.18 20.52 -16.13
CA PHE A 274 -43.07 21.64 -16.41
C PHE A 274 -43.14 21.97 -17.92
N ARG A 275 -41.99 22.01 -18.60
CA ARG A 275 -41.92 22.24 -20.06
C ARG A 275 -42.54 21.07 -20.84
N ARG A 276 -42.26 19.82 -20.45
CA ARG A 276 -42.84 18.61 -21.07
C ARG A 276 -44.36 18.59 -20.91
N PHE A 277 -44.88 18.96 -19.73
CA PHE A 277 -46.32 19.03 -19.50
C PHE A 277 -46.99 20.10 -20.38
N LEU A 278 -46.44 21.31 -20.43
CA LEU A 278 -46.97 22.36 -21.31
C LEU A 278 -46.88 21.99 -22.80
N ALA A 279 -45.80 21.33 -23.21
CA ALA A 279 -45.64 20.83 -24.56
C ALA A 279 -46.70 19.75 -24.87
N ALA A 280 -46.94 18.81 -23.95
CA ALA A 280 -47.99 17.79 -24.10
C ALA A 280 -49.39 18.41 -24.21
N LEU A 281 -49.66 19.48 -23.46
CA LEU A 281 -50.92 20.21 -23.56
C LEU A 281 -51.10 20.92 -24.91
N THR A 282 -50.08 21.66 -25.37
CA THR A 282 -50.23 22.65 -26.46
C THR A 282 -49.65 22.22 -27.81
N ARG A 283 -48.63 21.36 -27.83
CA ARG A 283 -47.88 20.95 -29.03
C ARG A 283 -48.00 19.45 -29.34
N GLY A 284 -48.21 18.62 -28.32
CA GLY A 284 -48.15 17.16 -28.45
C GLY A 284 -46.72 16.61 -28.45
N GLY A 285 -46.58 15.34 -28.79
CA GLY A 285 -45.29 14.65 -28.84
C GLY A 285 -44.43 14.98 -30.08
N PRO A 286 -43.21 14.45 -30.16
CA PRO A 286 -42.34 14.64 -31.32
C PRO A 286 -43.05 14.21 -32.61
N GLN A 287 -42.99 15.06 -33.64
CA GLN A 287 -43.76 14.93 -34.90
C GLN A 287 -45.29 15.08 -34.78
N GLY A 288 -45.80 15.62 -33.66
CA GLY A 288 -47.23 15.84 -33.45
C GLY A 288 -48.00 14.58 -33.04
N VAL A 289 -47.28 13.52 -32.66
CA VAL A 289 -47.83 12.26 -32.15
C VAL A 289 -47.22 11.99 -30.76
N PRO A 290 -48.04 11.82 -29.70
CA PRO A 290 -49.49 12.01 -29.65
C PRO A 290 -49.88 13.48 -29.89
N ARG A 291 -51.13 13.71 -30.33
CA ARG A 291 -51.66 15.07 -30.56
C ARG A 291 -51.69 15.87 -29.25
N PRO A 292 -51.63 17.20 -29.31
CA PRO A 292 -51.79 18.03 -28.12
C PRO A 292 -53.07 17.70 -27.36
N ILE A 293 -52.97 17.58 -26.04
CA ILE A 293 -54.10 17.23 -25.17
C ILE A 293 -55.23 18.27 -25.30
N GLU A 294 -54.90 19.55 -25.52
CA GLU A 294 -55.88 20.64 -25.71
C GLU A 294 -56.82 20.42 -26.92
N VAL A 295 -56.45 19.59 -27.90
CA VAL A 295 -57.35 19.23 -29.02
C VAL A 295 -58.61 18.52 -28.50
N HIS A 296 -58.51 17.80 -27.39
CA HIS A 296 -59.62 17.09 -26.77
C HIS A 296 -60.46 17.95 -25.82
N ALA A 297 -60.22 19.26 -25.71
CA ALA A 297 -60.96 20.13 -24.78
C ALA A 297 -62.50 20.16 -25.01
N HIS A 298 -62.96 19.76 -26.20
CA HIS A 298 -64.38 19.59 -26.52
C HIS A 298 -65.04 18.36 -25.87
N ASP A 299 -64.23 17.40 -25.41
CA ASP A 299 -64.63 16.23 -24.63
C ASP A 299 -63.99 16.33 -23.23
N PRO A 300 -64.70 16.94 -22.26
CA PRO A 300 -64.16 17.22 -20.93
C PRO A 300 -63.64 15.99 -20.17
N LEU A 301 -64.30 14.84 -20.30
CA LEU A 301 -63.92 13.62 -19.58
C LEU A 301 -62.60 13.08 -20.11
N ARG A 302 -62.47 13.03 -21.44
CA ARG A 302 -61.22 12.63 -22.10
C ARG A 302 -60.11 13.65 -21.84
N TYR A 303 -60.39 14.94 -21.91
CA TYR A 303 -59.40 15.99 -21.68
C TYR A 303 -58.77 15.90 -20.28
N VAL A 304 -59.60 15.78 -19.23
CA VAL A 304 -59.10 15.60 -17.86
C VAL A 304 -58.43 14.23 -17.69
N GLY A 305 -58.97 13.18 -18.31
CA GLY A 305 -58.39 11.84 -18.32
C GLY A 305 -57.00 11.79 -18.93
N ASP A 306 -56.79 12.43 -20.08
CA ASP A 306 -55.51 12.52 -20.77
C ASP A 306 -54.48 13.31 -19.94
N MET A 307 -54.89 14.40 -19.29
CA MET A 307 -54.02 15.16 -18.37
C MET A 307 -53.58 14.31 -17.17
N CYS A 308 -54.52 13.62 -16.52
CA CYS A 308 -54.22 12.76 -15.39
C CYS A 308 -53.38 11.53 -15.81
N GLY A 309 -53.67 10.94 -16.96
CA GLY A 309 -52.89 9.83 -17.52
C GLY A 309 -51.45 10.22 -17.82
N TRP A 310 -51.25 11.40 -18.42
CA TRP A 310 -49.91 11.95 -18.64
C TRP A 310 -49.15 12.17 -17.33
N LEU A 311 -49.80 12.77 -16.33
CA LEU A 311 -49.20 12.98 -15.00
C LEU A 311 -48.84 11.66 -14.31
N HIS A 312 -49.69 10.64 -14.43
CA HIS A 312 -49.45 9.32 -13.88
C HIS A 312 -48.26 8.62 -14.54
N GLN A 313 -48.14 8.69 -15.87
CA GLN A 313 -46.99 8.15 -16.59
C GLN A 313 -45.69 8.87 -16.19
N ALA A 314 -45.70 10.21 -16.20
CA ALA A 314 -44.55 11.00 -15.80
C ALA A 314 -44.15 10.72 -14.34
N MET A 315 -45.12 10.49 -13.45
CA MET A 315 -44.86 10.11 -12.06
C MET A 315 -44.14 8.77 -11.95
N ALA A 316 -44.49 7.78 -12.77
CA ALA A 316 -43.77 6.51 -12.78
C ALA A 316 -42.31 6.70 -13.23
N GLU A 317 -42.08 7.45 -14.31
CA GLU A 317 -40.74 7.76 -14.83
C GLU A 317 -39.87 8.50 -13.79
N GLU A 318 -40.40 9.56 -13.18
CA GLU A 318 -39.66 10.33 -12.16
C GLU A 318 -39.44 9.52 -10.88
N HIS A 319 -40.40 8.68 -10.48
CA HIS A 319 -40.27 7.83 -9.29
C HIS A 319 -39.15 6.79 -9.45
N GLU A 320 -39.03 6.17 -10.63
CA GLU A 320 -37.94 5.26 -10.93
C GLU A 320 -36.58 5.96 -10.87
N LEU A 321 -36.47 7.14 -11.50
CA LEU A 321 -35.27 7.97 -11.45
C LEU A 321 -34.90 8.38 -10.01
N ALA A 322 -35.88 8.90 -9.25
CA ALA A 322 -35.67 9.35 -7.88
C ALA A 322 -35.29 8.19 -6.96
N THR A 323 -35.86 7.01 -7.15
CA THR A 323 -35.52 5.80 -6.38
C THR A 323 -34.13 5.28 -6.75
N ALA A 324 -33.77 5.29 -8.04
CA ALA A 324 -32.45 4.87 -8.50
C ALA A 324 -31.33 5.74 -7.92
N LEU A 325 -31.55 7.05 -7.75
CA LEU A 325 -30.53 7.99 -7.28
C LEU A 325 -30.58 8.24 -5.76
N PHE A 326 -31.79 8.39 -5.21
CA PHE A 326 -32.04 8.85 -3.84
C PHE A 326 -32.80 7.83 -2.97
N GLY A 327 -33.28 6.72 -3.53
CA GLY A 327 -33.95 5.68 -2.74
C GLY A 327 -32.94 4.92 -1.87
N GLU A 328 -33.34 4.49 -0.67
CA GLU A 328 -32.49 3.63 0.16
C GLU A 328 -32.00 2.43 -0.68
N VAL A 329 -30.69 2.35 -0.91
CA VAL A 329 -30.13 1.13 -1.49
C VAL A 329 -30.21 0.15 -0.34
N ALA A 330 -31.29 -0.62 -0.27
CA ALA A 330 -31.33 -1.81 0.57
C ALA A 330 -30.05 -2.57 0.24
N GLU A 331 -29.11 -2.59 1.18
CA GLU A 331 -27.78 -3.12 1.03
C GLU A 331 -27.88 -4.52 0.43
N ARG A 332 -27.70 -4.63 -0.89
CA ARG A 332 -27.27 -5.86 -1.54
C ARG A 332 -25.76 -5.97 -1.31
N GLU A 333 -25.36 -5.95 -0.04
CA GLU A 333 -24.10 -6.49 0.46
C GLU A 333 -24.42 -7.81 1.17
N ALA A 334 -25.06 -8.72 0.43
CA ALA A 334 -24.92 -10.13 0.74
C ALA A 334 -23.70 -10.61 -0.08
N ASP A 335 -22.65 -10.94 0.66
CA ASP A 335 -21.55 -11.81 0.24
C ASP A 335 -20.26 -11.16 -0.31
N THR A 336 -19.50 -10.52 0.59
CA THR A 336 -18.07 -10.84 0.73
C THR A 336 -17.65 -10.57 2.18
N GLY A 337 -17.43 -11.64 2.96
CA GLY A 337 -17.06 -11.53 4.37
C GLY A 337 -15.68 -10.93 4.61
N ALA A 338 -15.57 -10.10 5.66
CA ALA A 338 -14.55 -10.20 6.70
C ALA A 338 -14.61 -9.02 7.68
N SER A 339 -14.90 -9.34 8.95
CA SER A 339 -14.29 -8.83 10.18
C SER A 339 -14.20 -7.33 10.48
N ASN A 340 -14.85 -6.97 11.60
CA ASN A 340 -14.45 -5.99 12.61
C ASN A 340 -14.05 -4.56 12.20
N GLY A 341 -14.87 -3.61 12.62
CA GLY A 341 -14.39 -2.25 12.87
C GLY A 341 -15.49 -1.31 13.34
N ASN A 342 -15.57 -1.12 14.67
CA ASN A 342 -16.25 -0.04 15.38
C ASN A 342 -16.87 1.05 14.50
N GLY A 343 -18.19 1.01 14.36
CA GLY A 343 -18.99 2.14 13.96
C GLY A 343 -18.83 3.25 15.00
N ALA A 344 -17.88 4.15 14.77
CA ALA A 344 -17.95 5.49 15.33
C ALA A 344 -19.20 6.11 14.71
N ALA A 345 -20.29 6.09 15.48
CA ALA A 345 -21.49 6.86 15.23
C ALA A 345 -21.06 8.30 14.92
N ALA A 346 -21.14 8.68 13.65
CA ALA A 346 -21.11 10.06 13.27
C ALA A 346 -22.46 10.62 13.73
N GLU A 347 -22.42 11.31 14.86
CA GLU A 347 -23.47 12.19 15.34
C GLU A 347 -23.85 13.16 14.21
N GLY A 348 -25.11 13.07 13.78
CA GLY A 348 -25.69 13.91 12.75
C GLY A 348 -27.09 13.40 12.45
N ASP A 349 -28.07 13.81 13.24
CA ASP A 349 -29.50 13.83 12.87
C ASP A 349 -29.72 14.79 11.69
N GLU A 350 -29.02 14.58 10.57
CA GLU A 350 -29.36 15.22 9.31
C GLU A 350 -30.33 14.28 8.60
N GLU A 351 -31.63 14.63 8.61
CA GLU A 351 -32.67 13.92 7.87
C GLU A 351 -32.15 13.61 6.45
N GLU A 352 -31.98 12.32 6.14
CA GLU A 352 -31.58 11.90 4.81
C GLU A 352 -32.64 12.37 3.82
N VAL A 353 -32.22 13.06 2.76
CA VAL A 353 -33.13 13.52 1.71
C VAL A 353 -33.81 12.32 1.08
N SER A 354 -35.11 12.20 1.31
CA SER A 354 -35.88 11.09 0.80
C SER A 354 -36.19 11.27 -0.68
N ALA A 355 -36.28 10.16 -1.43
CA ALA A 355 -36.77 10.19 -2.81
C ALA A 355 -38.16 10.84 -2.92
N ALA A 356 -38.99 10.74 -1.87
CA ALA A 356 -40.31 11.34 -1.81
C ALA A 356 -40.27 12.88 -1.80
N GLU A 357 -39.31 13.50 -1.10
CA GLU A 357 -39.11 14.95 -1.09
C GLU A 357 -38.69 15.48 -2.46
N VAL A 358 -37.75 14.78 -3.11
CA VAL A 358 -37.30 15.11 -4.47
C VAL A 358 -38.50 15.08 -5.42
N LEU A 359 -39.32 14.02 -5.35
CA LEU A 359 -40.52 13.89 -6.18
C LEU A 359 -41.55 14.99 -5.93
N ASP A 360 -41.81 15.35 -4.68
CA ASP A 360 -42.75 16.44 -4.37
C ASP A 360 -42.34 17.75 -5.04
N ARG A 361 -41.04 18.08 -4.96
CA ARG A 361 -40.47 19.29 -5.58
C ARG A 361 -40.55 19.26 -7.11
N VAL A 362 -40.32 18.10 -7.72
CA VAL A 362 -40.41 17.90 -9.17
C VAL A 362 -41.83 18.20 -9.68
N PHE A 363 -42.85 17.68 -9.00
CA PHE A 363 -44.26 17.82 -9.43
C PHE A 363 -44.93 19.14 -9.01
N GLU A 364 -44.32 19.93 -8.14
CA GLU A 364 -44.90 21.21 -7.67
C GLU A 364 -45.28 22.14 -8.84
N GLY A 365 -44.44 22.21 -9.88
CA GLY A 365 -44.61 23.15 -11.00
C GLY A 365 -45.81 22.85 -11.89
N VAL A 366 -46.19 21.58 -12.04
CA VAL A 366 -47.31 21.16 -12.90
C VAL A 366 -48.67 21.28 -12.20
N CYS A 367 -48.69 21.42 -10.87
CA CYS A 367 -49.92 21.49 -10.09
C CYS A 367 -50.82 22.67 -10.48
N ARG A 368 -50.24 23.86 -10.68
CA ARG A 368 -50.98 25.08 -11.04
C ARG A 368 -51.63 25.03 -12.43
N PRO A 369 -50.90 24.72 -13.52
CA PRO A 369 -51.52 24.62 -14.85
C PRO A 369 -52.56 23.50 -14.92
N PHE A 370 -52.33 22.37 -14.26
CA PHE A 370 -53.32 21.29 -14.18
C PHE A 370 -54.63 21.76 -13.52
N LYS A 371 -54.55 22.36 -12.31
CA LYS A 371 -55.72 22.90 -11.61
C LYS A 371 -56.51 23.89 -12.46
N ALA A 372 -55.81 24.85 -13.06
CA ALA A 372 -56.46 25.89 -13.87
C ALA A 372 -57.26 25.30 -15.03
N ARG A 373 -56.76 24.25 -15.69
CA ARG A 373 -57.47 23.57 -16.77
C ARG A 373 -58.68 22.77 -16.27
N VAL A 374 -58.56 22.07 -15.15
CA VAL A 374 -59.70 21.35 -14.54
C VAL A 374 -60.78 22.33 -14.06
N GLU A 375 -60.40 23.43 -13.41
CA GLU A 375 -61.34 24.48 -12.98
C GLU A 375 -62.04 25.14 -14.18
N GLN A 376 -61.33 25.37 -15.29
CA GLN A 376 -61.92 25.87 -16.53
C GLN A 376 -62.99 24.92 -17.07
N VAL A 377 -62.72 23.60 -17.05
CA VAL A 377 -63.70 22.57 -17.45
C VAL A 377 -64.93 22.59 -16.54
N LEU A 378 -64.74 22.68 -15.22
CA LEU A 378 -65.85 22.72 -14.26
C LEU A 378 -66.67 24.01 -14.37
N THR A 379 -66.04 25.13 -14.72
CA THR A 379 -66.70 26.44 -14.90
C THR A 379 -67.49 26.52 -16.20
N ALA A 380 -67.16 25.72 -17.22
CA ALA A 380 -67.89 25.63 -18.49
C ALA A 380 -69.30 25.00 -18.36
N ALA A 381 -69.79 24.79 -17.13
CA ALA A 381 -71.08 24.24 -16.77
C ALA A 381 -71.33 22.83 -17.34
N PRO A 382 -70.57 21.82 -16.88
CA PRO A 382 -70.83 20.42 -17.24
C PRO A 382 -72.24 19.99 -16.82
N ASP A 383 -72.81 19.01 -17.51
CA ASP A 383 -74.02 18.35 -17.07
C ASP A 383 -73.76 17.51 -15.80
N VAL A 384 -74.84 17.20 -15.07
CA VAL A 384 -74.76 16.47 -13.78
C VAL A 384 -74.00 15.14 -13.92
N SER A 385 -74.24 14.39 -15.00
CA SER A 385 -73.55 13.13 -15.27
C SER A 385 -72.06 13.33 -15.50
N LEU A 386 -71.66 14.33 -16.28
CA LEU A 386 -70.25 14.63 -16.53
C LEU A 386 -69.53 15.11 -15.26
N ALA A 387 -70.13 16.00 -14.47
CA ALA A 387 -69.55 16.46 -13.21
C ALA A 387 -69.27 15.29 -12.24
N PHE A 388 -70.19 14.33 -12.17
CA PHE A 388 -70.02 13.11 -11.39
C PHE A 388 -68.90 12.21 -11.92
N LYS A 389 -68.88 11.94 -13.23
CA LYS A 389 -67.80 11.16 -13.87
C LYS A 389 -66.42 11.78 -13.66
N LEU A 390 -66.32 13.11 -13.77
CA LEU A 390 -65.09 13.85 -13.50
C LEU A 390 -64.65 13.73 -12.03
N ALA A 391 -65.59 13.78 -11.09
CA ALA A 391 -65.28 13.57 -9.67
C ALA A 391 -64.70 12.17 -9.43
N ASN A 392 -65.32 11.11 -9.96
CA ASN A 392 -64.83 9.73 -9.82
C ASN A 392 -63.45 9.54 -10.47
N LEU A 393 -63.24 10.12 -11.67
CA LEU A 393 -61.96 10.08 -12.36
C LEU A 393 -60.84 10.72 -11.52
N LEU A 394 -61.09 11.90 -10.97
CA LEU A 394 -60.13 12.61 -10.12
C LEU A 394 -59.90 11.87 -8.78
N GLU A 395 -60.90 11.17 -8.26
CA GLU A 395 -60.75 10.31 -7.08
C GLU A 395 -59.83 9.12 -7.37
N PHE A 396 -60.06 8.43 -8.48
CA PHE A 396 -59.24 7.32 -8.93
C PHE A 396 -57.77 7.71 -9.05
N TYR A 397 -57.48 8.86 -9.70
CA TYR A 397 -56.10 9.34 -9.82
C TYR A 397 -55.53 9.86 -8.50
N THR A 398 -56.35 10.44 -7.61
CA THR A 398 -55.92 10.81 -6.25
C THR A 398 -55.44 9.57 -5.48
N LEU A 399 -56.19 8.47 -5.54
CA LEU A 399 -55.83 7.20 -4.89
C LEU A 399 -54.61 6.56 -5.54
N THR A 400 -54.53 6.59 -6.88
CA THR A 400 -53.41 6.00 -7.63
C THR A 400 -52.10 6.73 -7.36
N VAL A 401 -52.10 8.07 -7.43
CA VAL A 401 -50.93 8.90 -7.12
C VAL A 401 -50.56 8.81 -5.64
N GLY A 402 -51.55 8.71 -4.74
CA GLY A 402 -51.32 8.57 -3.30
C GLY A 402 -50.66 7.26 -2.86
N LYS A 403 -50.52 6.25 -3.76
CA LYS A 403 -49.73 5.03 -3.50
C LYS A 403 -48.22 5.26 -3.63
N VAL A 404 -47.83 6.28 -4.39
CA VAL A 404 -46.43 6.58 -4.75
C VAL A 404 -45.95 7.84 -4.05
N LEU A 405 -46.77 8.90 -4.06
CA LEU A 405 -46.47 10.15 -3.38
C LEU A 405 -47.12 10.18 -2.00
N THR A 406 -46.48 10.89 -1.07
CA THR A 406 -47.02 11.08 0.27
C THR A 406 -48.36 11.82 0.23
N PRO A 407 -49.23 11.63 1.23
CA PRO A 407 -50.49 12.35 1.32
C PRO A 407 -50.31 13.87 1.39
N THR A 408 -49.14 14.33 1.82
CA THR A 408 -48.78 15.74 1.97
C THR A 408 -48.19 16.36 0.71
N ALA A 409 -47.86 15.56 -0.32
CA ALA A 409 -47.30 16.04 -1.57
C ALA A 409 -48.24 17.01 -2.31
N SER A 410 -47.64 17.96 -3.01
CA SER A 410 -48.25 19.04 -3.78
C SER A 410 -49.20 18.52 -4.84
N LEU A 411 -48.80 17.48 -5.60
CA LEU A 411 -49.64 16.86 -6.63
C LEU A 411 -50.85 16.15 -6.02
N THR A 412 -50.65 15.40 -4.93
CA THR A 412 -51.75 14.72 -4.23
C THR A 412 -52.76 15.71 -3.67
N LYS A 413 -52.28 16.82 -3.08
CA LYS A 413 -53.13 17.95 -2.65
C LYS A 413 -53.86 18.58 -3.84
N ALA A 414 -53.19 18.72 -4.97
CA ALA A 414 -53.80 19.30 -6.17
C ALA A 414 -54.95 18.47 -6.71
N LEU A 415 -54.75 17.15 -6.86
CA LEU A 415 -55.79 16.22 -7.29
C LEU A 415 -56.98 16.19 -6.32
N ARG A 416 -56.74 16.19 -5.00
CA ARG A 416 -57.81 16.30 -4.00
C ARG A 416 -58.63 17.58 -4.13
N GLN A 417 -57.97 18.72 -4.35
CA GLN A 417 -58.65 20.00 -4.53
C GLN A 417 -59.52 19.99 -5.81
N CYS A 418 -59.00 19.46 -6.92
CA CYS A 418 -59.76 19.29 -8.15
C CYS A 418 -60.95 18.34 -7.95
N HIS A 419 -60.77 17.22 -7.24
CA HIS A 419 -61.84 16.27 -6.92
C HIS A 419 -62.93 16.94 -6.06
N ALA A 420 -62.55 17.66 -5.00
CA ALA A 420 -63.49 18.41 -4.16
C ALA A 420 -64.26 19.46 -4.97
N ALA A 421 -63.60 20.17 -5.89
CA ALA A 421 -64.26 21.12 -6.77
C ALA A 421 -65.26 20.44 -7.72
N ALA A 422 -64.91 19.27 -8.28
CA ALA A 422 -65.82 18.50 -9.13
C ALA A 422 -67.04 17.98 -8.35
N GLN A 423 -66.84 17.47 -7.13
CA GLN A 423 -67.93 17.07 -6.23
C GLN A 423 -68.83 18.25 -5.88
N GLN A 424 -68.25 19.41 -5.56
CA GLN A 424 -69.02 20.62 -5.26
C GLN A 424 -69.83 21.08 -6.46
N ALA A 425 -69.25 21.08 -7.66
CA ALA A 425 -69.96 21.41 -8.90
C ALA A 425 -71.13 20.45 -9.15
N PHE A 426 -70.93 19.14 -8.98
CA PHE A 426 -71.99 18.13 -9.07
C PHE A 426 -73.15 18.41 -8.10
N LEU A 427 -72.85 18.65 -6.82
CA LEU A 427 -73.87 18.94 -5.80
C LEU A 427 -74.61 20.25 -6.09
N GLN A 428 -73.91 21.30 -6.53
CA GLN A 428 -74.52 22.56 -6.92
C GLN A 428 -75.45 22.40 -8.13
N LEU A 429 -75.06 21.61 -9.13
CA LEU A 429 -75.90 21.32 -10.29
C LEU A 429 -77.16 20.54 -9.89
N LEU A 430 -77.04 19.53 -9.04
CA LEU A 430 -78.19 18.79 -8.48
C LEU A 430 -79.12 19.71 -7.70
N HIS A 431 -78.57 20.52 -6.79
CA HIS A 431 -79.35 21.47 -5.99
C HIS A 431 -80.06 22.49 -6.89
N SER A 432 -79.40 23.02 -7.91
CA SER A 432 -80.00 23.98 -8.84
C SER A 432 -81.13 23.36 -9.67
N LYS A 433 -80.99 22.09 -10.11
CA LYS A 433 -82.05 21.35 -10.80
C LYS A 433 -83.25 21.12 -9.86
N GLY A 434 -83.00 20.67 -8.62
CA GLY A 434 -84.04 20.48 -7.61
C GLY A 434 -84.78 21.78 -7.30
N ALA A 435 -84.06 22.88 -7.07
CA ALA A 435 -84.65 24.19 -6.81
C ALA A 435 -85.51 24.70 -7.98
N LYS A 436 -85.10 24.43 -9.24
CA LYS A 436 -85.91 24.75 -10.42
C LYS A 436 -87.22 23.96 -10.45
N LEU A 437 -87.19 22.67 -10.12
CA LEU A 437 -88.39 21.82 -10.06
C LEU A 437 -89.35 22.25 -8.93
N VAL A 438 -88.81 22.65 -7.77
CA VAL A 438 -89.63 23.17 -6.66
C VAL A 438 -90.25 24.52 -7.03
N ARG A 439 -89.49 25.41 -7.68
CA ARG A 439 -89.99 26.73 -8.11
C ARG A 439 -91.04 26.63 -9.21
N ASN A 440 -90.86 25.69 -10.12
CA ASN A 440 -91.74 25.46 -11.27
C ASN A 440 -92.23 23.99 -11.25
N PRO A 441 -93.20 23.64 -10.38
CA PRO A 441 -93.69 22.27 -10.29
C PRO A 441 -94.33 21.84 -11.61
N PRO A 442 -94.06 20.60 -12.08
CA PRO A 442 -94.62 20.10 -13.33
C PRO A 442 -96.15 19.99 -13.23
N ALA A 443 -96.84 20.35 -14.32
CA ALA A 443 -98.29 20.22 -14.38
C ALA A 443 -98.69 18.74 -14.36
N VAL A 444 -99.72 18.40 -13.58
CA VAL A 444 -100.22 17.02 -13.49
C VAL A 444 -100.73 16.59 -14.87
N PRO A 445 -100.16 15.52 -15.46
CA PRO A 445 -100.62 14.99 -16.74
C PRO A 445 -102.10 14.56 -16.67
N ARG A 446 -102.86 14.82 -17.74
CA ARG A 446 -104.32 14.51 -17.80
C ARG A 446 -104.63 13.02 -17.77
N ASP A 447 -103.66 12.19 -18.11
CA ASP A 447 -103.67 10.73 -18.10
C ASP A 447 -103.25 10.15 -16.73
N LEU A 448 -102.94 10.99 -15.74
CA LEU A 448 -102.38 10.58 -14.43
C LEU A 448 -101.07 9.77 -14.57
N GLY A 449 -100.37 9.90 -15.71
CA GLY A 449 -99.10 9.26 -15.97
C GLY A 449 -97.95 9.87 -15.16
N VAL A 450 -96.79 9.20 -15.19
CA VAL A 450 -95.57 9.70 -14.55
C VAL A 450 -95.14 11.01 -15.22
N PRO A 451 -94.93 12.11 -14.47
CA PRO A 451 -94.44 13.37 -15.04
C PRO A 451 -93.10 13.17 -15.76
N ALA A 452 -92.91 13.85 -16.90
CA ALA A 452 -91.70 13.71 -17.72
C ALA A 452 -90.41 14.03 -16.94
N GLU A 453 -90.50 14.94 -15.98
CA GLU A 453 -89.42 15.36 -15.09
C GLU A 453 -88.98 14.23 -14.15
N VAL A 454 -89.92 13.40 -13.67
CA VAL A 454 -89.63 12.24 -12.83
C VAL A 454 -88.98 11.14 -13.67
N ALA A 455 -89.44 10.92 -14.90
CA ALA A 455 -88.82 9.99 -15.84
C ALA A 455 -87.39 10.43 -16.22
N GLN A 456 -87.15 11.74 -16.40
CA GLN A 456 -85.81 12.27 -16.65
C GLN A 456 -84.89 12.16 -15.42
N ALA A 457 -85.39 12.42 -14.21
CA ALA A 457 -84.61 12.29 -12.98
C ALA A 457 -84.23 10.83 -12.69
N THR A 458 -85.15 9.89 -12.90
CA THR A 458 -84.88 8.45 -12.76
C THR A 458 -83.87 7.96 -13.80
N ASN A 459 -83.98 8.39 -15.07
CA ASN A 459 -82.96 8.10 -16.08
C ASN A 459 -81.58 8.68 -15.72
N GLN A 460 -81.52 9.91 -15.21
CA GLN A 460 -80.26 10.50 -14.73
C GLN A 460 -79.67 9.72 -13.55
N LEU A 461 -80.50 9.28 -12.60
CA LEU A 461 -80.06 8.43 -11.49
C LEU A 461 -79.50 7.08 -11.99
N CYS A 462 -80.16 6.44 -12.96
CA CYS A 462 -79.66 5.21 -13.58
C CYS A 462 -78.29 5.42 -14.24
N VAL A 463 -78.09 6.55 -14.94
CA VAL A 463 -76.77 6.88 -15.51
C VAL A 463 -75.72 7.04 -14.41
N LEU A 464 -76.03 7.73 -13.31
CA LEU A 464 -75.10 7.91 -12.18
C LEU A 464 -74.75 6.58 -11.49
N LEU A 465 -75.74 5.71 -11.29
CA LEU A 465 -75.52 4.39 -10.67
C LEU A 465 -74.64 3.50 -11.56
N ASN A 466 -74.88 3.50 -12.87
CA ASN A 466 -74.05 2.72 -13.80
C ASN A 466 -72.61 3.23 -13.83
N THR A 467 -72.38 4.54 -13.67
CA THR A 467 -71.01 5.10 -13.63
C THR A 467 -70.24 4.83 -12.34
N HIS A 468 -70.87 4.23 -11.34
CA HIS A 468 -70.23 3.83 -10.09
C HIS A 468 -70.00 2.30 -10.02
N ALA A 469 -70.63 1.55 -10.93
CA ALA A 469 -70.52 0.09 -11.01
C ALA A 469 -69.36 -0.37 -11.90
N ASP A 470 -68.89 0.49 -12.80
CA ASP A 470 -67.62 0.38 -13.54
C ASP A 470 -66.51 1.16 -12.80
#